data_AF-A0A2V3J9A8-F1
#
_entry.id   AF-A0A2V3J9A8-F1
#
_cell.length_a   1.000
_cell.length_b   1.000
_cell.length_c   1.000
_cell.angle_alpha   90.00
_cell.angle_beta   90.00
_cell.angle_gamma   90.00
#
_symmetry.space_group_name_H-M   'P 1'
#
loop_
_entity.id
_entity.type
_entity.pdbx_description
1 polymer ?
#
loop_
_entity_poly.entity_id
_entity_poly.type
_entity_poly.pdbx_seq_one_letter_code
_entity_poly.pdbx_strand_id
1 'polypeptide(L)'
;MTETRDFEIGKGKTMGAYAAVLGVLYFAVGVVEVLGGAGEVIPGDLFGGLALVVVAATYLNGVKGLFNGEHKGLSFLLGGLFLSAVFGVLYLLLLGADGLMFLLGEAEEFSVLAGLRPEVVVFFLSLPLAYQAWALTREVTW
;
A
#
# COMPACT_ATOMS: atom_id res chain seq x y z
N MET A 1 26.81 14.06 -21.15
CA MET A 1 25.54 14.37 -20.47
C MET A 1 25.61 13.65 -19.14
N THR A 2 25.99 14.36 -18.08
CA THR A 2 26.08 13.79 -16.73
C THR A 2 24.67 13.50 -16.23
N GLU A 3 24.40 12.24 -15.95
CA GLU A 3 23.17 11.75 -15.32
C GLU A 3 22.99 12.50 -14.00
N THR A 4 22.05 13.45 -13.93
CA THR A 4 21.72 14.17 -12.70
C THR A 4 20.94 13.22 -11.82
N ARG A 5 21.67 12.45 -11.02
CA ARG A 5 21.13 11.53 -10.04
C ARG A 5 20.84 12.33 -8.77
N ASP A 6 19.67 12.11 -8.24
CA ASP A 6 19.17 12.88 -7.11
C ASP A 6 19.49 12.19 -5.76
N PHE A 7 19.63 10.86 -5.77
CA PHE A 7 20.00 10.08 -4.58
C PHE A 7 20.74 8.78 -4.93
N GLU A 8 21.24 8.07 -3.91
CA GLU A 8 22.05 6.87 -4.07
C GLU A 8 21.31 5.71 -4.78
N ILE A 9 21.92 5.18 -5.84
CA ILE A 9 21.37 4.08 -6.64
C ILE A 9 21.14 2.81 -5.81
N GLY A 10 22.01 2.53 -4.83
CA GLY A 10 21.86 1.35 -3.97
C GLY A 10 20.53 1.38 -3.22
N LYS A 11 20.24 2.50 -2.55
CA LYS A 11 18.97 2.76 -1.86
C LYS A 11 17.80 2.78 -2.85
N GLY A 12 17.98 3.36 -4.04
CA GLY A 12 16.96 3.40 -5.09
C GLY A 12 16.55 2.05 -5.64
N LYS A 13 17.51 1.15 -5.87
CA LYS A 13 17.22 -0.23 -6.33
C LYS A 13 16.46 -1.04 -5.28
N THR A 14 16.81 -0.92 -4.00
CA THR A 14 16.08 -1.62 -2.93
C THR A 14 14.66 -1.11 -2.81
N MET A 15 14.47 0.22 -2.74
CA MET A 15 13.13 0.82 -2.69
C MET A 15 12.30 0.52 -3.95
N GLY A 16 12.93 0.55 -5.12
CA GLY A 16 12.30 0.22 -6.39
C GLY A 16 11.83 -1.24 -6.45
N ALA A 17 12.64 -2.18 -5.98
CA ALA A 17 12.25 -3.59 -5.90
C ALA A 17 11.07 -3.79 -4.94
N TYR A 18 11.09 -3.16 -3.77
CA TYR A 18 9.97 -3.19 -2.83
C TYR A 18 8.69 -2.57 -3.42
N ALA A 19 8.80 -1.41 -4.08
CA ALA A 19 7.68 -0.76 -4.76
C ALA A 19 7.11 -1.65 -5.87
N ALA A 20 7.95 -2.37 -6.62
CA ALA A 20 7.48 -3.31 -7.63
C ALA A 20 6.70 -4.48 -7.03
N VAL A 21 7.21 -5.09 -5.96
CA VAL A 21 6.53 -6.19 -5.27
C VAL A 21 5.20 -5.73 -4.70
N LEU A 22 5.17 -4.60 -3.98
CA LEU A 22 3.93 -4.04 -3.44
C LEU A 22 2.96 -3.68 -4.56
N GLY A 23 3.42 -3.03 -5.62
CA GLY A 23 2.59 -2.67 -6.76
C GLY A 23 1.91 -3.89 -7.40
N VAL A 24 2.63 -4.99 -7.58
CA VAL A 24 2.06 -6.25 -8.09
C VAL A 24 1.05 -6.86 -7.10
N LEU A 25 1.36 -6.86 -5.80
CA LEU A 25 0.45 -7.37 -4.77
C LEU A 25 -0.86 -6.57 -4.72
N TYR A 26 -0.77 -5.24 -4.63
CA TYR A 26 -1.94 -4.35 -4.66
C TYR A 26 -2.77 -4.54 -5.93
N PHE A 27 -2.12 -4.70 -7.09
CA PHE A 27 -2.82 -4.92 -8.35
C PHE A 27 -3.55 -6.26 -8.35
N ALA A 28 -2.88 -7.33 -7.94
CA ALA A 28 -3.47 -8.68 -7.92
C ALA A 28 -4.69 -8.73 -6.99
N VAL A 29 -4.57 -8.20 -5.77
CA VAL A 29 -5.67 -8.14 -4.80
C VAL A 29 -6.81 -7.27 -5.34
N GLY A 30 -6.51 -6.08 -5.84
CA GLY A 30 -7.53 -5.17 -6.37
C GLY A 30 -8.31 -5.75 -7.55
N VAL A 31 -7.64 -6.45 -8.46
CA VAL A 31 -8.31 -7.16 -9.56
C VAL A 31 -9.21 -8.27 -9.02
N VAL A 32 -8.77 -9.05 -8.04
CA VAL A 32 -9.60 -10.11 -7.44
C VAL A 32 -10.86 -9.52 -6.79
N GLU A 33 -10.74 -8.43 -6.03
CA GLU A 33 -11.88 -7.76 -5.39
C GLU A 33 -12.89 -7.23 -6.42
N VAL A 34 -12.40 -6.57 -7.48
CA VAL A 34 -13.25 -6.05 -8.57
C VAL A 34 -13.99 -7.18 -9.29
N LEU A 35 -13.39 -8.36 -9.41
CA LEU A 35 -13.99 -9.52 -10.06
C LEU A 35 -14.94 -10.32 -9.15
N GLY A 36 -15.30 -9.79 -7.97
CA GLY A 36 -16.26 -10.39 -7.06
C GLY A 36 -15.61 -11.15 -5.89
N GLY A 37 -14.30 -11.01 -5.69
CA GLY A 37 -13.57 -11.62 -4.59
C GLY A 37 -13.17 -13.07 -4.82
N ALA A 38 -12.57 -13.68 -3.80
CA ALA A 38 -12.12 -15.07 -3.78
C ALA A 38 -12.58 -15.76 -2.49
N GLY A 39 -13.82 -16.27 -2.51
CA GLY A 39 -14.43 -16.96 -1.39
C GLY A 39 -14.54 -16.08 -0.14
N GLU A 40 -14.30 -16.66 1.04
CA GLU A 40 -14.29 -15.93 2.32
C GLU A 40 -12.97 -15.19 2.60
N VAL A 41 -11.94 -15.41 1.78
CA VAL A 41 -10.58 -14.87 2.00
C VAL A 41 -10.44 -13.46 1.47
N ILE A 42 -11.05 -13.18 0.31
CA ILE A 42 -11.07 -11.84 -0.30
C ILE A 42 -12.53 -11.51 -0.60
N PRO A 43 -13.18 -10.64 0.19
CA PRO A 43 -14.53 -10.22 -0.11
C PRO A 43 -14.55 -9.39 -1.40
N GLY A 44 -15.60 -9.51 -2.21
CA GLY A 44 -15.76 -8.67 -3.40
C GLY A 44 -16.10 -7.22 -3.02
N ASP A 45 -15.26 -6.27 -3.41
CA ASP A 45 -15.48 -4.83 -3.27
C ASP A 45 -15.02 -4.11 -4.54
N LEU A 46 -15.98 -3.62 -5.33
CA LEU A 46 -15.66 -2.89 -6.56
C LEU A 46 -14.86 -1.62 -6.28
N PHE A 47 -15.21 -0.86 -5.23
CA PHE A 47 -14.60 0.44 -4.96
C PHE A 47 -13.28 0.29 -4.22
N GLY A 48 -13.21 -0.62 -3.24
CA GLY A 48 -11.97 -1.03 -2.59
C GLY A 48 -10.96 -1.57 -3.60
N GLY A 49 -11.38 -2.49 -4.46
CA GLY A 49 -10.52 -3.09 -5.46
C GLY A 49 -10.00 -2.08 -6.50
N LEU A 50 -10.85 -1.15 -6.97
CA LEU A 50 -10.41 -0.05 -7.84
C LEU A 50 -9.41 0.88 -7.14
N ALA A 51 -9.61 1.18 -5.86
CA ALA A 51 -8.65 1.95 -5.07
C ALA A 51 -7.29 1.24 -4.97
N LEU A 52 -7.28 -0.08 -4.77
CA LEU A 52 -6.04 -0.87 -4.76
C LEU A 52 -5.33 -0.87 -6.11
N VAL A 53 -6.07 -0.89 -7.22
CA VAL A 53 -5.48 -0.73 -8.56
C VAL A 53 -4.84 0.65 -8.73
N VAL A 54 -5.42 1.72 -8.18
CA VAL A 54 -4.80 3.05 -8.19
C VAL A 54 -3.53 3.07 -7.34
N VAL A 55 -3.56 2.48 -6.14
CA VAL A 55 -2.37 2.34 -5.27
C VAL A 55 -1.27 1.58 -6.02
N ALA A 56 -1.60 0.47 -6.66
CA ALA A 56 -0.68 -0.31 -7.48
C ALA A 56 -0.06 0.53 -8.60
N ALA A 57 -0.88 1.27 -9.35
CA ALA A 57 -0.40 2.12 -10.43
C ALA A 57 0.59 3.16 -9.93
N THR A 58 0.38 3.76 -8.75
CA THR A 58 1.33 4.72 -8.18
C THR A 58 2.67 4.07 -7.84
N TYR A 59 2.69 2.91 -7.17
CA TYR A 59 3.93 2.20 -6.89
C TYR A 59 4.67 1.77 -8.15
N LEU A 60 3.97 1.16 -9.12
CA LEU A 60 4.57 0.65 -10.36
C LEU A 60 5.14 1.77 -11.24
N ASN A 61 4.48 2.93 -11.30
CA ASN A 61 5.02 4.09 -12.01
C ASN A 61 6.29 4.67 -11.34
N GLY A 62 6.41 4.54 -10.01
CA GLY A 62 7.59 4.96 -9.27
C GLY A 62 8.83 4.09 -9.52
N VAL A 63 8.64 2.81 -9.89
CA VAL A 63 9.73 1.82 -10.00
C VAL A 63 10.86 2.32 -10.90
N LYS A 64 10.58 2.72 -12.14
CA LYS A 64 11.63 3.13 -13.09
C LYS A 64 12.46 4.30 -12.55
N GLY A 65 11.79 5.32 -11.98
CA GLY A 65 12.47 6.48 -11.41
C GLY A 65 13.31 6.13 -10.18
N LEU A 66 12.82 5.21 -9.32
CA LEU A 66 13.56 4.75 -8.14
C LEU A 66 14.84 4.00 -8.51
N PHE A 67 14.80 3.14 -9.54
CA PHE A 67 15.99 2.41 -10.02
C PHE A 67 17.07 3.34 -10.58
N ASN A 68 16.66 4.49 -11.13
CA ASN A 68 17.56 5.51 -11.66
C ASN A 68 18.01 6.54 -10.61
N GLY A 69 17.46 6.50 -9.39
CA GLY A 69 17.77 7.50 -8.36
C GLY A 69 17.18 8.88 -8.66
N GLU A 70 16.00 8.94 -9.29
CA GLU A 70 15.32 10.18 -9.69
C GLU A 70 14.24 10.58 -8.67
N HIS A 71 14.16 11.87 -8.29
CA HIS A 71 13.14 12.40 -7.37
C HIS A 71 11.70 12.06 -7.80
N LYS A 72 11.44 12.02 -9.12
CA LYS A 72 10.12 11.67 -9.67
C LYS A 72 9.67 10.29 -9.20
N GLY A 73 10.57 9.31 -9.14
CA GLY A 73 10.25 7.97 -8.63
C GLY A 73 9.91 7.97 -7.15
N LEU A 74 10.63 8.78 -6.37
CA LEU A 74 10.36 8.98 -4.94
C LEU A 74 8.99 9.63 -4.70
N SER A 75 8.58 10.60 -5.51
CA SER A 75 7.25 11.22 -5.40
C SER A 75 6.11 10.22 -5.61
N PHE A 76 6.24 9.34 -6.62
CA PHE A 76 5.27 8.26 -6.85
C PHE A 76 5.25 7.24 -5.72
N LEU A 77 6.43 6.90 -5.17
CA LEU A 77 6.55 6.02 -4.01
C LEU A 77 5.80 6.59 -2.80
N LEU A 78 6.02 7.86 -2.48
CA LEU A 78 5.35 8.55 -1.38
C LEU A 78 3.84 8.63 -1.61
N GLY A 79 3.40 8.86 -2.84
CA GLY A 79 1.98 8.80 -3.22
C GLY A 79 1.36 7.42 -2.96
N GLY A 80 2.04 6.35 -3.36
CA GLY A 80 1.60 4.99 -3.11
C GLY A 80 1.55 4.64 -1.63
N LEU A 81 2.55 5.05 -0.85
CA LEU A 81 2.58 4.89 0.61
C LEU A 81 1.44 5.66 1.29
N PHE A 82 1.19 6.89 0.87
CA PHE A 82 0.09 7.71 1.39
C PHE A 82 -1.27 7.06 1.12
N LEU A 83 -1.53 6.63 -0.12
CA LEU A 83 -2.77 5.94 -0.46
C LEU A 83 -2.92 4.62 0.30
N SER A 84 -1.84 3.83 0.38
CA SER A 84 -1.80 2.58 1.16
C SER A 84 -2.18 2.82 2.61
N ALA A 85 -1.68 3.90 3.21
CA ALA A 85 -1.98 4.28 4.59
C ALA A 85 -3.43 4.75 4.76
N VAL A 86 -3.96 5.56 3.84
CA VAL A 86 -5.35 6.03 3.90
C VAL A 86 -6.31 4.83 3.91
N PHE A 87 -6.17 3.91 2.96
CA PHE A 87 -7.06 2.74 2.89
C PHE A 87 -6.78 1.75 4.02
N GLY A 88 -5.51 1.45 4.32
CA GLY A 88 -5.15 0.54 5.40
C GLY A 88 -5.66 1.00 6.77
N VAL A 89 -5.50 2.28 7.11
CA VAL A 89 -6.02 2.85 8.36
C VAL A 89 -7.54 2.89 8.35
N LEU A 90 -8.17 3.27 7.24
CA LEU A 90 -9.63 3.28 7.13
C LEU A 90 -10.22 1.90 7.43
N TYR A 91 -9.71 0.84 6.79
CA TYR A 91 -10.20 -0.52 7.01
C TYR A 91 -9.84 -1.07 8.39
N LEU A 92 -8.72 -0.65 8.99
CA LEU A 92 -8.41 -0.95 10.39
C LEU A 92 -9.42 -0.31 11.34
N LEU A 93 -9.85 0.93 11.08
CA LEU A 93 -10.86 1.60 11.88
C LEU A 93 -12.23 0.94 11.74
N LEU A 94 -12.59 0.48 10.54
CA LEU A 94 -13.82 -0.28 10.32
C LEU A 94 -13.82 -1.59 11.11
N LEU A 95 -12.74 -2.36 11.04
CA LEU A 95 -12.56 -3.57 11.86
C LEU A 95 -12.66 -3.27 13.36
N GLY A 96 -12.09 -2.14 13.80
CA GLY A 96 -12.18 -1.68 15.18
C GLY A 96 -13.59 -1.28 15.60
N ALA A 97 -14.36 -0.66 14.70
CA ALA A 97 -15.75 -0.30 14.93
C ALA A 97 -16.64 -1.54 15.09
N ASP A 98 -16.44 -2.55 14.23
CA ASP A 98 -17.15 -3.84 14.32
C ASP A 98 -16.82 -4.55 15.64
N GLY A 99 -15.55 -4.55 16.05
CA GLY A 99 -15.13 -5.09 17.34
C GLY A 99 -15.74 -4.35 18.53
N LEU A 100 -15.86 -3.02 18.45
CA LEU A 100 -16.48 -2.22 19.50
C LEU A 100 -17.99 -2.51 19.62
N MET A 101 -18.70 -2.65 18.50
CA MET A 101 -20.13 -3.02 18.50
C MET A 101 -20.35 -4.39 19.16
N PHE A 102 -19.47 -5.35 18.90
CA PHE A 102 -19.52 -6.65 19.58
C PHE A 102 -19.30 -6.54 21.09
N LEU A 103 -18.32 -5.73 21.53
CA LEU A 103 -18.05 -5.51 22.97
C LEU A 103 -19.21 -4.81 23.69
N LEU A 104 -19.96 -3.97 22.98
CA LEU A 104 -21.16 -3.31 23.51
C LEU A 104 -22.39 -4.22 23.52
N GLY A 105 -22.29 -5.44 22.96
CA GLY A 105 -23.41 -6.37 22.83
C GLY A 105 -24.40 -5.99 21.73
N GLU A 106 -24.01 -5.08 20.82
CA GLU A 106 -24.82 -4.66 19.67
C GLU A 106 -24.62 -5.58 18.44
N ALA A 107 -23.58 -6.42 18.46
CA ALA A 107 -23.35 -7.46 17.45
C ALA A 107 -23.23 -8.84 18.12
N GLU A 108 -23.86 -9.86 17.52
CA GLU A 108 -23.87 -11.23 18.07
C GLU A 108 -22.61 -12.02 17.72
N GLU A 109 -21.92 -11.66 16.63
CA GLU A 109 -20.73 -12.35 16.15
C GLU A 109 -19.63 -11.35 15.75
N PHE A 110 -18.38 -11.66 16.13
CA PHE A 110 -17.19 -10.93 15.71
C PHE A 110 -16.13 -11.93 15.24
N SER A 111 -15.72 -11.80 13.99
CA SER A 111 -14.64 -12.59 13.42
C SER A 111 -13.57 -11.67 12.86
N VAL A 112 -12.42 -11.62 13.55
CA VAL A 112 -11.26 -10.85 13.07
C VAL A 112 -10.81 -11.35 11.71
N LEU A 113 -10.82 -12.67 11.48
CA LEU A 113 -10.39 -13.26 10.22
C LEU A 113 -11.31 -12.89 9.05
N ALA A 114 -12.63 -12.84 9.27
CA ALA A 114 -13.58 -12.43 8.25
C ALA A 114 -13.61 -10.90 8.05
N GLY A 115 -13.33 -10.13 9.11
CA GLY A 115 -13.24 -8.68 9.06
C GLY A 115 -11.89 -8.15 8.56
N LEU A 116 -10.85 -8.99 8.52
CA LEU A 116 -9.51 -8.59 8.09
C LEU A 116 -9.47 -8.43 6.57
N ARG A 117 -9.68 -7.19 6.15
CA ARG A 117 -9.63 -6.72 4.77
C ARG A 117 -8.22 -6.86 4.17
N PRO A 118 -8.07 -7.35 2.92
CA PRO A 118 -6.76 -7.49 2.27
C PRO A 118 -5.92 -6.22 2.29
N GLU A 119 -6.55 -5.05 2.18
CA GLU A 119 -5.98 -3.71 2.22
C GLU A 119 -5.16 -3.47 3.50
N VAL A 120 -5.62 -4.00 4.63
CA VAL A 120 -4.93 -3.92 5.91
C VAL A 120 -3.63 -4.72 5.86
N VAL A 121 -3.67 -5.93 5.27
CA VAL A 121 -2.52 -6.81 5.15
C VAL A 121 -1.45 -6.18 4.26
N VAL A 122 -1.82 -5.74 3.05
CA VAL A 122 -0.86 -5.08 2.15
C VAL A 122 -0.37 -3.73 2.69
N PHE A 123 -1.18 -3.03 3.49
CA PHE A 123 -0.73 -1.84 4.21
C PHE A 123 0.39 -2.16 5.21
N PHE A 124 0.24 -3.20 6.04
CA PHE A 124 1.32 -3.61 6.96
C PHE A 124 2.60 -4.00 6.21
N LEU A 125 2.48 -4.65 5.05
CA LEU A 125 3.63 -4.97 4.19
C LEU A 125 4.32 -3.72 3.62
N SER A 126 3.62 -2.58 3.54
CA SER A 126 4.20 -1.32 3.06
C SER A 126 5.01 -0.56 4.13
N LEU A 127 4.85 -0.87 5.41
CA LEU A 127 5.51 -0.15 6.52
C LEU A 127 7.05 -0.18 6.48
N PRO A 128 7.73 -1.29 6.16
CA PRO A 128 9.19 -1.29 6.03
C PRO A 128 9.67 -0.34 4.94
N LEU A 129 8.91 -0.22 3.84
CA LEU A 129 9.22 0.71 2.75
C LEU A 129 8.97 2.15 3.17
N ALA A 130 7.91 2.40 3.94
CA ALA A 130 7.62 3.73 4.50
C ALA A 130 8.75 4.20 5.44
N TYR A 131 9.28 3.30 6.27
CA TYR A 131 10.41 3.60 7.14
C TYR A 131 11.67 3.97 6.34
N GLN A 132 11.98 3.22 5.28
CA GLN A 132 13.13 3.53 4.40
C GLN A 132 12.96 4.86 3.68
N ALA A 133 11.76 5.12 3.12
CA ALA A 133 11.46 6.37 2.45
C ALA A 133 11.58 7.57 3.40
N TRP A 134 11.12 7.44 4.64
CA TRP A 134 11.24 8.47 5.67
C TRP A 134 12.68 8.73 6.09
N ALA A 135 13.51 7.69 6.21
CA ALA A 135 14.92 7.85 6.50
C ALA A 135 15.63 8.65 5.39
N LEU A 136 15.29 8.37 4.12
CA LEU A 136 15.86 9.08 2.97
C LEU A 136 15.42 10.55 2.91
N THR A 137 14.15 10.86 3.12
CA THR A 137 13.65 12.25 3.05
C THR A 137 14.20 13.15 4.14
N ARG A 138 14.71 12.58 5.25
CA ARG A 138 15.44 13.31 6.29
C ARG A 138 16.87 13.67 5.89
N GLU A 139 17.47 12.94 4.97
CA GLU A 139 18.83 13.17 4.48
C GLU A 139 18.85 14.13 3.28
N VAL A 140 17.74 14.23 2.54
CA VAL A 140 17.62 15.06 1.35
C VAL A 140 17.18 16.48 1.72
N THR A 141 18.07 17.46 1.54
CA THR A 141 17.73 18.89 1.56
C THR A 141 17.09 19.27 0.24
N TRP A 142 15.81 19.63 0.26
CA TRP A 142 15.02 20.08 -0.89
C TRP A 142 15.36 21.50 -1.32
#